data_AF-A0A2N2TBM3-F1
#
_entry.id   AF-A0A2N2TBM3-F1
#
_cell.length_a   1.000
_cell.length_b   1.000
_cell.length_c   1.000
_cell.angle_alpha   90.00
_cell.angle_beta   90.00
_cell.angle_gamma   90.00
#
_symmetry.space_group_name_H-M   'P 1'
#
loop_
_entity.id
_entity.type
_entity.pdbx_description
1 polymer ?
#
loop_
_entity_poly.entity_id
_entity_poly.type
_entity_poly.pdbx_seq_one_letter_code
_entity_poly.pdbx_strand_id
1 'polypeptide(L)'
;MNAGPDILLLVFLLLCVGLLLPPFYPAWREWLRPTDRQVLRMAVGDDNQASLLRLLRQQMVTLLGNGDPLAYESLEQALVRGVEPQAPGPQRPVFVARTSSAEHGIQSRWPVYAADDLQLRESSDLTDVLADGHLVLGPRSRVRGWAHAEKTLLLGESSVVARDLSSEHGISLAWACCFERVQAPVIVFGQPGTRDHSSRPQLPPHEPLPGARPWGRQGWRIEGDCVIQKGRHFTGSLVVTGVLSIGADALVEGDVKAHKGVVIGERAHVTGGVFSDNGIRVFNEAVIGGPLVSESLLQLGAGVHLGSLRAPTSVSANVILADNGVLAHGSVCAAQAGLVWGTT
;
A
#
# COMPACT_ATOMS: atom_id res chain seq x y z
N MET A 1 20.33 19.63 -69.84
CA MET A 1 20.02 18.44 -69.02
C MET A 1 19.56 18.93 -67.66
N ASN A 2 18.24 19.09 -67.47
CA ASN A 2 17.67 19.49 -66.19
C ASN A 2 17.82 18.30 -65.25
N ALA A 3 18.61 18.45 -64.18
CA ALA A 3 18.58 17.57 -63.03
C ALA A 3 17.12 17.55 -62.53
N GLY A 4 16.42 16.47 -62.86
CA GLY A 4 14.97 16.39 -62.76
C GLY A 4 14.49 16.44 -61.31
N PRO A 5 13.19 16.77 -61.10
CA PRO A 5 12.54 16.82 -59.79
C PRO A 5 12.77 15.57 -58.92
N ASP A 6 13.11 14.44 -59.53
CA ASP A 6 13.46 13.18 -58.87
C ASP A 6 14.68 13.27 -57.94
N ILE A 7 15.70 14.07 -58.31
CA ILE A 7 16.90 14.25 -57.47
C ILE A 7 16.52 15.04 -56.22
N LEU A 8 15.64 16.04 -56.36
CA LEU A 8 15.20 16.89 -55.26
C LEU A 8 14.30 16.13 -54.28
N LEU A 9 13.44 15.24 -54.79
CA LEU A 9 12.66 14.31 -53.99
C LEU A 9 13.57 13.34 -53.21
N LEU A 10 14.62 12.82 -53.85
CA LEU A 10 15.53 11.86 -53.22
C LEU A 10 16.36 12.52 -52.11
N VAL A 11 16.81 13.76 -52.32
CA VAL A 11 17.46 14.59 -51.28
C VAL A 11 16.50 14.87 -50.13
N PHE A 12 15.24 15.21 -50.41
CA PHE A 12 14.22 15.46 -49.38
C PHE A 12 13.93 14.20 -48.55
N LEU A 13 13.77 13.05 -49.18
CA LEU A 13 13.55 11.77 -48.48
C LEU A 13 14.73 11.40 -47.59
N LEU A 14 15.97 11.57 -48.07
CA LEU A 14 17.17 11.34 -47.27
C LEU A 14 17.26 12.28 -46.07
N LEU A 15 16.88 13.55 -46.26
CA LEU A 15 16.80 14.53 -45.16
C LEU A 15 15.76 14.12 -44.12
N CYS A 16 14.56 13.69 -44.54
CA CYS A 16 13.51 13.23 -43.64
C CYS A 16 13.93 11.99 -42.84
N VAL A 17 14.56 11.00 -43.49
CA VAL A 17 15.07 9.80 -42.80
C VAL A 17 16.18 10.17 -41.83
N GLY A 18 17.11 11.06 -42.23
CA GLY A 18 18.18 11.55 -41.38
C GLY A 18 17.70 12.32 -40.16
N LEU A 19 16.56 13.00 -40.24
CA LEU A 19 15.93 13.72 -39.13
C LEU A 19 15.05 12.82 -38.25
N LEU A 20 14.47 11.75 -38.80
CA LEU A 20 13.58 10.85 -38.07
C LEU A 20 14.34 9.80 -37.24
N LEU A 21 15.54 9.37 -37.64
CA LEU A 21 16.28 8.32 -36.95
C LEU A 21 16.94 8.73 -35.60
N PRO A 22 17.51 9.94 -35.42
CA PRO A 22 18.16 10.34 -34.18
C PRO A 22 17.33 10.22 -32.90
N PRO A 23 16.03 10.59 -32.85
CA PRO A 23 15.23 10.42 -31.63
C PRO A 23 15.00 8.94 -31.24
N PHE A 24 15.15 7.99 -32.17
CA PHE A 24 15.06 6.55 -31.87
C PHE A 24 16.42 5.91 -31.54
N TYR A 25 17.53 6.63 -31.72
CA TYR A 25 18.85 6.18 -31.33
C TYR A 25 18.94 5.69 -29.87
N PRO A 26 18.38 6.38 -28.85
CA PRO A 26 18.42 5.87 -27.47
C PRO A 26 17.69 4.52 -27.32
N ALA A 27 16.55 4.33 -27.98
CA ALA A 27 15.81 3.06 -27.94
C ALA A 27 16.59 1.92 -28.62
N TRP A 28 17.21 2.19 -29.78
CA TRP A 28 18.05 1.22 -30.47
C TRP A 28 19.29 0.85 -29.65
N ARG A 29 19.92 1.85 -29.00
CA ARG A 29 21.09 1.67 -28.15
C ARG A 29 20.76 0.79 -26.93
N GLU A 30 19.61 1.01 -26.30
CA GLU A 30 19.14 0.20 -25.17
C GLU A 30 18.80 -1.24 -25.62
N TRP A 31 18.25 -1.44 -26.81
CA TRP A 31 17.99 -2.77 -27.35
C TRP A 31 19.27 -3.57 -27.65
N LEU A 32 20.31 -2.92 -28.21
CA LEU A 32 21.59 -3.56 -28.52
C LEU A 32 22.48 -3.78 -27.29
N ARG A 33 22.34 -2.94 -26.26
CA ARG A 33 23.07 -3.04 -25.00
C ARG A 33 22.07 -2.84 -23.87
N PRO A 34 21.30 -3.88 -23.49
CA PRO A 34 20.36 -3.79 -22.38
C PRO A 34 21.12 -3.40 -21.12
N THR A 35 20.95 -2.15 -20.71
CA THR A 35 21.61 -1.57 -19.54
C THR A 35 20.79 -1.91 -18.28
N ASP A 36 19.49 -2.13 -18.45
CA ASP A 36 18.59 -2.66 -17.42
C ASP A 36 18.73 -4.18 -17.24
N ARG A 37 19.80 -4.59 -16.55
CA ARG A 37 19.94 -5.95 -15.98
C ARG A 37 19.50 -6.04 -14.53
N GLN A 38 19.08 -4.93 -13.94
CA GLN A 38 18.50 -4.91 -12.62
C GLN A 38 17.00 -4.78 -12.81
N VAL A 39 16.24 -5.67 -12.16
CA VAL A 39 14.80 -5.47 -11.94
C VAL A 39 14.67 -4.03 -11.48
N LEU A 40 13.90 -3.21 -12.22
CA LEU A 40 13.43 -1.93 -11.73
C LEU A 40 12.91 -2.22 -10.33
N ARG A 41 13.71 -1.86 -9.31
CA ARG A 41 13.21 -1.75 -7.96
C ARG A 41 12.15 -0.69 -8.14
N MET A 42 10.89 -1.12 -8.20
CA MET A 42 9.80 -0.19 -7.93
C MET A 42 10.23 0.44 -6.63
N ALA A 43 10.54 1.74 -6.68
CA ALA A 43 10.67 2.52 -5.47
C ALA A 43 9.31 2.34 -4.79
N VAL A 44 9.27 1.39 -3.86
CA VAL A 44 8.26 1.30 -2.82
C VAL A 44 8.18 2.72 -2.30
N GLY A 45 7.05 3.39 -2.55
CA GLY A 45 6.94 4.82 -2.32
C GLY A 45 7.34 5.15 -0.89
N ASP A 46 8.41 5.91 -0.69
CA ASP A 46 8.81 6.30 0.68
C ASP A 46 9.81 7.46 0.76
N ASP A 47 10.70 7.66 -0.23
CA ASP A 47 11.76 8.68 -0.08
C ASP A 47 11.24 10.12 0.03
N ASN A 48 10.15 10.47 -0.68
CA ASN A 48 9.62 11.83 -0.64
C ASN A 48 8.82 12.12 0.63
N GLN A 49 8.08 11.15 1.17
CA GLN A 49 7.20 11.36 2.32
C GLN A 49 8.00 11.34 3.63
N ALA A 50 8.88 10.36 3.82
CA ALA A 50 9.79 10.36 4.96
C ALA A 50 10.67 11.63 4.97
N SER A 51 11.11 12.10 3.81
CA SER A 51 11.84 13.37 3.70
C SER A 51 10.97 14.59 4.01
N LEU A 52 9.72 14.63 3.55
CA LEU A 52 8.76 15.70 3.86
C LEU A 52 8.46 15.75 5.36
N LEU A 53 8.20 14.60 5.98
CA LEU A 53 7.95 14.49 7.42
C LEU A 53 9.17 14.95 8.23
N ARG A 54 10.38 14.54 7.83
CA ARG A 54 11.63 15.03 8.43
C ARG A 54 11.79 16.53 8.30
N LEU A 55 11.53 17.09 7.12
CA LEU A 55 11.63 18.54 6.88
C LEU A 55 10.59 19.30 7.70
N LEU A 56 9.35 18.83 7.73
CA LEU A 56 8.27 19.44 8.51
C LEU A 56 8.62 19.38 10.00
N ARG A 57 9.12 18.25 10.50
CA ARG A 57 9.61 18.10 11.88
C ARG A 57 10.76 19.06 12.19
N GLN A 58 11.78 19.15 11.34
CA GLN A 58 12.89 20.09 11.54
C GLN A 58 12.39 21.55 11.62
N GLN A 59 11.44 21.92 10.76
CA GLN A 59 10.81 23.23 10.83
C GLN A 59 10.04 23.43 12.14
N MET A 60 9.25 22.43 12.57
CA MET A 60 8.44 22.52 13.78
C MET A 60 9.27 22.55 15.08
N VAL A 61 10.34 21.74 15.17
CA VAL A 61 11.29 21.78 16.30
C VAL A 61 11.94 23.16 16.43
N THR A 62 12.23 23.80 15.29
CA THR A 62 12.78 25.16 15.28
C THR A 62 11.77 26.19 15.81
N LEU A 63 10.49 26.06 15.45
CA LEU A 63 9.42 26.93 15.97
C LEU A 63 9.22 26.75 17.49
N LEU A 64 9.23 25.50 17.96
CA LEU A 64 9.16 25.13 19.39
C LEU A 64 10.32 25.72 20.20
N GLY A 65 11.55 25.51 19.75
CA GLY A 65 12.76 25.93 20.45
C GLY A 65 12.88 27.45 20.60
N ASN A 66 12.22 28.21 19.73
CA ASN A 66 12.22 29.67 19.76
C ASN A 66 11.12 30.27 20.65
N GLY A 67 10.31 29.44 21.33
CA GLY A 67 9.25 29.92 22.24
C GLY A 67 8.12 30.67 21.53
N ASP A 68 7.79 30.27 20.30
CA ASP A 68 6.81 30.96 19.45
C ASP A 68 5.42 31.01 20.14
N PRO A 69 4.77 32.20 20.23
CA PRO A 69 3.44 32.40 20.86
C PRO A 69 2.29 31.59 20.26
N LEU A 70 2.53 30.81 19.20
CA LEU A 70 1.58 29.91 18.54
C LEU A 70 1.59 28.48 19.11
N ALA A 71 2.42 28.21 20.12
CA ALA A 71 2.40 26.93 20.82
C ALA A 71 1.21 26.86 21.79
N TYR A 72 0.16 26.14 21.42
CA TYR A 72 -1.01 25.96 22.28
C TYR A 72 -0.81 24.78 23.24
N GLU A 73 -1.23 24.95 24.48
CA GLU A 73 -1.23 23.85 25.46
C GLU A 73 -2.28 22.78 25.11
N SER A 74 -3.34 23.17 24.40
CA SER A 74 -4.38 22.25 23.92
C SER A 74 -4.94 22.66 22.55
N LEU A 75 -5.41 21.67 21.80
CA LEU A 75 -6.02 21.89 20.48
C LEU A 75 -7.33 22.70 20.58
N GLU A 76 -8.10 22.52 21.66
CA GLU A 76 -9.30 23.32 21.92
C GLU A 76 -8.98 24.81 22.07
N GLN A 77 -7.93 25.17 22.80
CA GLN A 77 -7.47 26.56 22.89
C GLN A 77 -7.06 27.12 21.53
N ALA A 78 -6.41 26.31 20.69
CA ALA A 78 -5.99 26.72 19.35
C ALA A 78 -7.18 27.05 18.44
N LEU A 79 -8.26 26.26 18.55
CA LEU A 79 -9.46 26.40 17.72
C LEU A 79 -10.42 27.47 18.25
N VAL A 80 -10.61 27.56 19.57
CA VAL A 80 -11.44 28.59 20.22
C VAL A 80 -10.89 30.00 19.96
N ARG A 81 -9.56 30.15 19.85
CA ARG A 81 -8.94 31.44 19.51
C ARG A 81 -9.14 31.88 18.07
N GLY A 82 -9.95 31.16 17.28
CA GLY A 82 -10.41 31.63 15.99
C GLY A 82 -9.24 32.00 15.08
N VAL A 83 -8.28 31.07 14.91
CA VAL A 83 -7.27 31.20 13.86
C VAL A 83 -7.95 30.92 12.50
N GLU A 84 -8.92 31.76 12.14
CA GLU A 84 -9.21 32.11 10.76
C GLU A 84 -8.43 33.40 10.48
N PRO A 85 -7.21 33.32 9.90
CA PRO A 85 -6.58 34.51 9.35
C PRO A 85 -7.34 34.85 8.06
N GLN A 86 -7.97 36.03 8.01
CA GLN A 86 -8.40 36.68 6.77
C GLN A 86 -7.21 37.10 5.86
N ALA A 87 -6.07 36.43 5.95
CA ALA A 87 -4.85 36.86 5.27
C ALA A 87 -4.46 35.89 4.13
N PRO A 88 -4.22 36.39 2.91
CA PRO A 88 -3.64 35.61 1.82
C PRO A 88 -2.14 35.44 2.10
N GLY A 89 -1.80 34.42 2.88
CA GLY A 89 -0.42 34.06 3.21
C GLY A 89 -0.23 32.53 3.25
N PRO A 90 1.03 32.04 3.29
CA PRO A 90 1.29 30.61 3.38
C PRO A 90 0.56 30.03 4.61
N GLN A 91 -0.25 29.02 4.35
CA GLN A 91 -1.12 28.35 5.31
C GLN A 91 -0.30 27.86 6.52
N ARG A 92 -0.59 28.35 7.72
CA ARG A 92 0.19 28.03 8.93
C ARG A 92 -0.45 26.84 9.67
N PRO A 93 0.33 25.81 10.07
CA PRO A 93 -0.20 24.67 10.81
C PRO A 93 -0.61 25.07 12.24
N VAL A 94 -1.60 24.36 12.79
CA VAL A 94 -2.00 24.45 14.19
C VAL A 94 -1.04 23.60 15.03
N PHE A 95 -0.44 24.22 16.03
CA PHE A 95 0.57 23.59 16.86
C PHE A 95 0.05 23.27 18.26
N VAL A 96 0.26 22.04 18.72
CA VAL A 96 -0.10 21.60 20.07
C VAL A 96 1.12 21.05 20.79
N ALA A 97 1.52 21.71 21.88
CA ALA A 97 2.80 21.53 22.55
C ALA A 97 2.88 20.32 23.48
N ARG A 98 1.73 19.78 23.89
CA ARG A 98 1.63 18.73 24.90
C ARG A 98 0.60 17.71 24.49
N THR A 99 0.60 16.57 25.20
CA THR A 99 -0.48 15.60 25.11
C THR A 99 -1.82 16.34 25.19
N SER A 100 -2.63 16.18 24.15
CA SER A 100 -3.93 16.83 24.09
C SER A 100 -5.00 15.77 23.84
N SER A 101 -5.99 15.79 24.72
CA SER A 101 -7.23 15.05 24.54
C SER A 101 -8.33 16.08 24.33
N ALA A 102 -9.09 15.92 23.26
CA ALA A 102 -10.30 16.69 23.03
C ALA A 102 -11.51 15.78 23.27
N GLU A 103 -12.42 16.22 24.14
CA GLU A 103 -13.61 15.44 24.46
C GLU A 103 -14.64 15.47 23.32
N HIS A 104 -14.58 16.50 22.47
CA HIS A 104 -15.49 16.71 21.36
C HIS A 104 -14.76 16.64 20.03
N GLY A 105 -15.53 16.37 18.97
CA GLY A 105 -15.04 16.41 17.60
C GLY A 105 -14.54 17.79 17.20
N ILE A 106 -13.39 17.79 16.55
CA ILE A 106 -12.67 19.00 16.18
C ILE A 106 -12.67 19.14 14.66
N GLN A 107 -12.92 20.36 14.18
CA GLN A 107 -12.77 20.69 12.77
C GLN A 107 -11.59 21.63 12.58
N SER A 108 -10.58 21.18 11.83
CA SER A 108 -9.45 22.02 11.45
C SER A 108 -9.24 21.98 9.95
N ARG A 109 -9.27 23.18 9.34
CA ARG A 109 -8.90 23.35 7.92
C ARG A 109 -7.39 23.42 7.72
N TRP A 110 -6.64 23.57 8.80
CA TRP A 110 -5.17 23.66 8.80
C TRP A 110 -4.55 22.33 9.24
N PRO A 111 -3.35 21.99 8.76
CA PRO A 111 -2.59 20.87 9.28
C PRO A 111 -2.40 20.98 10.79
N VAL A 112 -2.57 19.88 11.53
CA VAL A 112 -2.40 19.83 12.98
C VAL A 112 -1.10 19.10 13.30
N TYR A 113 -0.26 19.72 14.11
CA TYR A 113 0.94 19.12 14.67
C TYR A 113 0.80 18.98 16.18
N ALA A 114 1.01 17.79 16.69
CA ALA A 114 1.10 17.50 18.13
C ALA A 114 2.51 17.02 18.46
N ALA A 115 3.18 17.72 19.38
CA ALA A 115 4.54 17.37 19.83
C ALA A 115 4.58 16.11 20.74
N ASP A 116 3.43 15.54 21.06
CA ASP A 116 3.25 14.40 21.95
C ASP A 116 2.00 13.62 21.49
N ASP A 117 1.32 12.91 22.39
CA ASP A 117 0.09 12.18 22.09
C ASP A 117 -1.08 13.11 21.70
N LEU A 118 -1.84 12.73 20.67
CA LEU A 118 -3.07 13.40 20.24
C LEU A 118 -4.24 12.43 20.27
N GLN A 119 -5.24 12.72 21.10
CA GLN A 119 -6.43 11.90 21.26
C GLN A 119 -7.70 12.70 20.98
N LEU A 120 -8.44 12.30 19.96
CA LEU A 120 -9.71 12.93 19.58
C LEU A 120 -10.83 11.90 19.76
N ARG A 121 -11.84 12.19 20.58
CA ARG A 121 -12.82 11.16 21.01
C ARG A 121 -13.84 10.74 19.95
N GLU A 122 -14.32 11.66 19.11
CA GLU A 122 -15.24 11.32 18.02
C GLU A 122 -15.36 12.42 16.97
N SER A 123 -15.72 12.07 15.73
CA SER A 123 -16.21 13.01 14.70
C SER A 123 -15.33 14.22 14.41
N SER A 124 -14.01 14.03 14.41
CA SER A 124 -13.06 15.08 14.00
C SER A 124 -12.91 15.14 12.49
N ASP A 125 -12.77 16.34 11.90
CA ASP A 125 -12.47 16.57 10.49
C ASP A 125 -11.20 17.41 10.38
N LEU A 126 -10.11 16.76 9.96
CA LEU A 126 -8.78 17.34 9.86
C LEU A 126 -8.30 17.33 8.41
N THR A 127 -7.55 18.35 8.01
CA THR A 127 -6.86 18.33 6.71
C THR A 127 -5.71 17.33 6.74
N ASP A 128 -4.69 17.59 7.57
CA ASP A 128 -3.51 16.75 7.77
C ASP A 128 -3.17 16.69 9.25
N VAL A 129 -2.55 15.61 9.72
CA VAL A 129 -2.18 15.45 11.12
C VAL A 129 -0.83 14.75 11.31
N LEU A 130 0.00 15.32 12.17
CA LEU A 130 1.28 14.76 12.60
C LEU A 130 1.34 14.72 14.12
N ALA A 131 1.63 13.56 14.70
CA ALA A 131 1.85 13.39 16.12
C ALA A 131 3.24 12.75 16.39
N ASP A 132 4.04 13.38 17.25
CA ASP A 132 5.30 12.81 17.73
C ASP A 132 5.08 11.65 18.74
N GLY A 133 3.86 11.51 19.26
CA GLY A 133 3.43 10.42 20.14
C GLY A 133 2.48 9.42 19.47
N HIS A 134 1.48 8.98 20.23
CA HIS A 134 0.35 8.20 19.74
C HIS A 134 -0.71 9.11 19.11
N LEU A 135 -1.30 8.68 18.00
CA LEU A 135 -2.44 9.35 17.38
C LEU A 135 -3.68 8.46 17.51
N VAL A 136 -4.67 8.94 18.24
CA VAL A 136 -5.97 8.26 18.40
C VAL A 136 -7.06 9.12 17.82
N LEU A 137 -7.63 8.68 16.71
CA LEU A 137 -8.80 9.28 16.09
C LEU A 137 -10.00 8.41 16.43
N GLY A 138 -10.93 8.93 17.21
CA GLY A 138 -12.15 8.23 17.57
C GLY A 138 -13.09 8.00 16.38
N PRO A 139 -14.24 7.34 16.61
CA PRO A 139 -15.15 6.96 15.55
C PRO A 139 -15.63 8.13 14.69
N ARG A 140 -15.90 7.85 13.41
CA ARG A 140 -16.43 8.79 12.42
C ARG A 140 -15.51 10.00 12.18
N SER A 141 -14.21 9.84 12.39
CA SER A 141 -13.23 10.89 12.13
C SER A 141 -12.81 10.88 10.66
N ARG A 142 -12.38 12.03 10.15
CA ARG A 142 -11.95 12.22 8.77
C ARG A 142 -10.60 12.93 8.74
N VAL A 143 -9.68 12.38 7.95
CA VAL A 143 -8.44 13.05 7.55
C VAL A 143 -8.41 13.15 6.03
N ARG A 144 -8.33 14.36 5.49
CA ARG A 144 -8.49 14.63 4.05
C ARG A 144 -7.20 14.42 3.25
N GLY A 145 -6.05 14.59 3.87
CA GLY A 145 -4.76 14.36 3.26
C GLY A 145 -4.07 13.20 3.94
N TRP A 146 -3.09 13.50 4.77
CA TRP A 146 -2.23 12.50 5.40
C TRP A 146 -2.29 12.55 6.93
N ALA A 147 -2.05 11.39 7.55
CA ALA A 147 -1.90 11.25 8.98
C ALA A 147 -0.64 10.43 9.32
N HIS A 148 0.16 10.94 10.26
CA HIS A 148 1.37 10.28 10.74
C HIS A 148 1.43 10.26 12.27
N ALA A 149 1.90 9.14 12.82
CA ALA A 149 2.23 9.00 14.23
C ALA A 149 3.59 8.32 14.41
N GLU A 150 4.52 8.95 15.12
CA GLU A 150 5.83 8.36 15.41
C GLU A 150 5.69 7.10 16.30
N LYS A 151 4.66 7.01 17.15
CA LYS A 151 4.33 5.77 17.86
C LYS A 151 3.28 4.98 17.09
N THR A 152 2.07 4.84 17.62
CA THR A 152 0.98 4.08 16.99
C THR A 152 -0.15 4.99 16.53
N LEU A 153 -0.81 4.61 15.45
CA LEU A 153 -1.99 5.30 14.93
C LEU A 153 -3.22 4.38 15.08
N LEU A 154 -4.25 4.85 15.78
CA LEU A 154 -5.52 4.16 15.95
C LEU A 154 -6.63 4.95 15.27
N LEU A 155 -7.33 4.31 14.34
CA LEU A 155 -8.55 4.84 13.71
C LEU A 155 -9.77 4.10 14.24
N GLY A 156 -10.66 4.87 14.85
CA GLY A 156 -11.96 4.42 15.29
C GLY A 156 -12.89 4.15 14.09
N GLU A 157 -14.01 3.53 14.42
CA GLU A 157 -14.97 2.97 13.48
C GLU A 157 -15.50 3.99 12.48
N SER A 158 -15.75 3.58 11.23
CA SER A 158 -16.30 4.44 10.18
C SER A 158 -15.48 5.71 9.91
N SER A 159 -14.18 5.68 10.20
CA SER A 159 -13.28 6.80 9.91
C SER A 159 -12.78 6.75 8.46
N VAL A 160 -12.51 7.90 7.87
CA VAL A 160 -12.08 7.99 6.47
C VAL A 160 -10.76 8.74 6.41
N VAL A 161 -9.75 8.11 5.83
CA VAL A 161 -8.48 8.76 5.52
C VAL A 161 -8.27 8.73 4.03
N ALA A 162 -8.25 9.91 3.42
CA ALA A 162 -8.40 9.99 1.97
C ALA A 162 -7.10 9.80 1.20
N ARG A 163 -5.91 9.80 1.84
CA ARG A 163 -4.64 9.55 1.12
C ARG A 163 -3.71 8.62 1.87
N ASP A 164 -3.00 9.14 2.87
CA ASP A 164 -1.81 8.46 3.40
C ASP A 164 -1.90 8.28 4.92
N LEU A 165 -1.73 7.04 5.37
CA LEU A 165 -1.56 6.67 6.76
C LEU A 165 -0.17 6.10 6.97
N SER A 166 0.56 6.66 7.94
CA SER A 166 1.90 6.19 8.26
C SER A 166 2.16 6.15 9.76
N SER A 167 2.97 5.19 10.18
CA SER A 167 3.41 5.06 11.57
C SER A 167 4.70 4.25 11.66
N GLU A 168 5.59 4.65 12.57
CA GLU A 168 6.87 3.94 12.78
C GLU A 168 6.72 2.66 13.62
N HIS A 169 5.59 2.45 14.32
CA HIS A 169 5.38 1.26 15.14
C HIS A 169 4.18 0.42 14.67
N GLY A 170 3.03 1.04 14.43
CA GLY A 170 1.85 0.27 14.03
C GLY A 170 0.59 1.09 13.81
N ILE A 171 -0.27 0.57 12.94
CA ILE A 171 -1.57 1.16 12.60
C ILE A 171 -2.66 0.14 12.88
N SER A 172 -3.74 0.58 13.54
CA SER A 172 -4.97 -0.20 13.67
C SER A 172 -6.13 0.59 13.08
N LEU A 173 -6.82 -0.02 12.13
CA LEU A 173 -8.01 0.53 11.48
C LEU A 173 -9.22 -0.26 11.96
N ALA A 174 -10.16 0.37 12.65
CA ALA A 174 -11.41 -0.28 13.04
C ALA A 174 -12.31 -0.56 11.83
N TRP A 175 -13.47 -1.18 12.09
CA TRP A 175 -14.43 -1.53 11.04
C TRP A 175 -14.99 -0.29 10.31
N ALA A 176 -15.39 -0.48 9.06
CA ALA A 176 -15.85 0.54 8.12
C ALA A 176 -14.86 1.69 7.91
N CYS A 177 -13.58 1.51 8.24
CA CYS A 177 -12.57 2.49 7.88
C CYS A 177 -12.29 2.46 6.38
N CYS A 178 -12.19 3.64 5.76
CA CYS A 178 -11.74 3.78 4.39
C CYS A 178 -10.31 4.30 4.36
N PHE A 179 -9.48 3.75 3.47
CA PHE A 179 -8.08 4.12 3.28
C PHE A 179 -7.67 4.06 1.81
N GLU A 180 -6.62 4.79 1.42
CA GLU A 180 -5.94 4.59 0.14
C GLU A 180 -4.58 3.94 0.37
N ARG A 181 -3.70 4.56 1.17
CA ARG A 181 -2.36 4.04 1.45
C ARG A 181 -2.09 3.94 2.94
N VAL A 182 -1.54 2.82 3.38
CA VAL A 182 -1.19 2.53 4.77
C VAL A 182 0.21 1.94 4.83
N GLN A 183 1.07 2.52 5.65
CA GLN A 183 2.46 2.12 5.82
C GLN A 183 2.80 2.02 7.30
N ALA A 184 3.12 0.81 7.77
CA ALA A 184 3.67 0.60 9.11
C ALA A 184 4.31 -0.78 9.23
N PRO A 185 5.21 -1.00 10.21
CA PRO A 185 5.73 -2.34 10.49
C PRO A 185 4.64 -3.36 10.80
N VAL A 186 3.53 -2.91 11.39
CA VAL A 186 2.36 -3.72 11.71
C VAL A 186 1.09 -2.93 11.37
N ILE A 187 0.23 -3.50 10.55
CA ILE A 187 -1.07 -2.94 10.17
C ILE A 187 -2.14 -3.97 10.51
N VAL A 188 -3.10 -3.58 11.35
CA VAL A 188 -4.24 -4.41 11.75
C VAL A 188 -5.52 -3.81 11.20
N PHE A 189 -6.27 -4.59 10.43
CA PHE A 189 -7.60 -4.22 9.97
C PHE A 189 -8.64 -4.93 10.86
N GLY A 190 -9.51 -4.15 11.48
CA GLY A 190 -10.45 -4.62 12.50
C GLY A 190 -9.75 -4.93 13.84
N GLN A 191 -10.24 -5.95 14.52
CA GLN A 191 -9.70 -6.48 15.76
C GLN A 191 -8.75 -7.65 15.47
N PRO A 192 -7.56 -7.67 16.09
CA PRO A 192 -6.61 -8.75 15.87
C PRO A 192 -7.21 -10.09 16.32
N GLY A 193 -7.17 -11.09 15.43
CA GLY A 193 -7.50 -12.47 15.79
C GLY A 193 -6.51 -13.04 16.80
N THR A 194 -6.97 -13.79 17.79
CA THR A 194 -6.14 -14.32 18.89
C THR A 194 -5.37 -15.59 18.55
N ARG A 195 -4.91 -15.79 17.30
CA ARG A 195 -4.25 -17.05 16.91
C ARG A 195 -2.76 -16.87 16.65
N ASP A 196 -2.00 -17.71 17.33
CA ASP A 196 -0.57 -17.88 17.15
C ASP A 196 -0.36 -18.90 16.02
N HIS A 197 0.26 -18.48 14.90
CA HIS A 197 0.57 -19.35 13.77
C HIS A 197 1.74 -20.27 14.11
N SER A 198 1.50 -21.25 14.99
CA SER A 198 2.50 -22.21 15.40
C SER A 198 2.27 -23.58 14.74
N SER A 199 3.37 -24.13 14.22
CA SER A 199 3.56 -25.44 13.57
C SER A 199 2.97 -25.64 12.16
N ARG A 200 3.89 -25.89 11.19
CA ARG A 200 3.60 -26.21 9.79
C ARG A 200 3.50 -27.73 9.64
N PRO A 201 2.35 -28.29 9.22
CA PRO A 201 2.25 -29.72 8.93
C PRO A 201 3.10 -30.09 7.71
N GLN A 202 3.72 -31.28 7.74
CA GLN A 202 4.30 -31.88 6.53
C GLN A 202 3.15 -32.35 5.64
N LEU A 203 2.97 -31.66 4.51
CA LEU A 203 1.91 -31.96 3.55
C LEU A 203 2.44 -32.85 2.43
N PRO A 204 1.62 -33.80 1.91
CA PRO A 204 2.02 -34.61 0.78
C PRO A 204 2.22 -33.74 -0.47
N PRO A 205 3.20 -34.06 -1.34
CA PRO A 205 3.41 -33.33 -2.57
C PRO A 205 2.16 -33.40 -3.45
N HIS A 206 1.94 -32.34 -4.20
CA HIS A 206 0.92 -32.27 -5.23
C HIS A 206 1.31 -33.17 -6.42
N GLU A 207 0.34 -33.81 -7.04
CA GLU A 207 0.55 -34.53 -8.30
C GLU A 207 0.99 -33.56 -9.41
N PRO A 208 1.73 -34.00 -10.44
CA PRO A 208 2.12 -33.11 -11.53
C PRO A 208 0.88 -32.42 -12.13
N LEU A 209 0.93 -31.09 -12.16
CA LEU A 209 -0.20 -30.29 -12.62
C LEU A 209 -0.49 -30.60 -14.11
N PRO A 210 -1.75 -30.90 -14.48
CA PRO A 210 -2.10 -31.25 -15.84
C PRO A 210 -1.81 -30.08 -16.78
N GLY A 211 -1.10 -30.35 -17.89
CA GLY A 211 -0.74 -29.32 -18.86
C GLY A 211 0.39 -28.39 -18.44
N ALA A 212 1.08 -28.66 -17.32
CA ALA A 212 2.23 -27.87 -16.90
C ALA A 212 3.42 -28.05 -17.84
N ARG A 213 3.90 -26.94 -18.39
CA ARG A 213 5.11 -26.86 -19.22
C ARG A 213 6.21 -26.13 -18.45
N PRO A 214 7.49 -26.52 -18.59
CA PRO A 214 8.59 -25.79 -17.97
C PRO A 214 8.63 -24.33 -18.43
N TRP A 215 8.88 -23.41 -17.49
CA TRP A 215 8.97 -21.98 -17.75
C TRP A 215 10.07 -21.34 -16.89
N GLY A 216 11.07 -20.73 -17.54
CA GLY A 216 12.22 -20.16 -16.83
C GLY A 216 13.12 -21.22 -16.19
N ARG A 217 13.80 -20.87 -15.10
CA ARG A 217 14.80 -21.75 -14.44
C ARG A 217 14.18 -22.84 -13.56
N GLN A 218 13.10 -22.54 -12.85
CA GLN A 218 12.39 -23.45 -11.92
C GLN A 218 10.88 -23.12 -11.83
N GLY A 219 10.28 -22.72 -12.95
CA GLY A 219 8.86 -22.38 -13.02
C GLY A 219 8.07 -23.28 -13.94
N TRP A 220 6.76 -23.21 -13.80
CA TRP A 220 5.77 -23.95 -14.57
C TRP A 220 4.80 -22.98 -15.20
N ARG A 221 4.38 -23.28 -16.44
CA ARG A 221 3.34 -22.55 -17.14
C ARG A 221 2.20 -23.49 -17.50
N ILE A 222 0.97 -23.08 -17.20
CA ILE A 222 -0.26 -23.81 -17.52
C ILE A 222 -1.12 -22.92 -18.41
N GLU A 223 -1.57 -23.50 -19.53
CA GLU A 223 -2.56 -22.90 -20.41
C GLU A 223 -3.96 -23.29 -19.92
N GLY A 224 -4.77 -22.29 -19.58
CA GLY A 224 -6.10 -22.49 -19.00
C GLY A 224 -6.11 -22.39 -17.48
N ASP A 225 -7.15 -22.95 -16.87
CA ASP A 225 -7.36 -22.89 -15.43
C ASP A 225 -6.53 -23.97 -14.72
N CYS A 226 -6.11 -23.68 -13.49
CA CYS A 226 -5.28 -24.57 -12.69
C CYS A 226 -5.84 -24.68 -11.27
N VAL A 227 -5.84 -25.89 -10.73
CA VAL A 227 -6.23 -26.17 -9.35
C VAL A 227 -5.09 -26.87 -8.62
N ILE A 228 -4.62 -26.26 -7.54
CA ILE A 228 -3.79 -26.93 -6.54
C ILE A 228 -4.75 -27.50 -5.50
N GLN A 229 -4.76 -28.83 -5.37
CA GLN A 229 -5.65 -29.53 -4.45
C GLN A 229 -5.45 -29.10 -3.00
N LYS A 230 -6.53 -29.17 -2.21
CA LYS A 230 -6.51 -28.94 -0.75
C LYS A 230 -5.49 -29.84 -0.04
N GLY A 231 -4.82 -29.30 0.98
CA GLY A 231 -3.87 -30.04 1.80
C GLY A 231 -2.67 -30.62 1.03
N ARG A 232 -2.31 -30.04 -0.11
CA ARG A 232 -1.14 -30.46 -0.90
C ARG A 232 -0.03 -29.44 -0.87
N HIS A 233 1.19 -29.92 -1.07
CA HIS A 233 2.39 -29.11 -1.19
C HIS A 233 2.84 -29.01 -2.65
N PHE A 234 2.95 -27.79 -3.18
CA PHE A 234 3.53 -27.49 -4.48
C PHE A 234 4.80 -26.66 -4.32
N THR A 235 5.83 -26.99 -5.08
CA THR A 235 7.12 -26.26 -5.09
C THR A 235 7.46 -25.80 -6.51
N GLY A 236 7.84 -24.52 -6.62
CA GLY A 236 8.21 -23.86 -7.87
C GLY A 236 7.33 -22.65 -8.18
N SER A 237 7.79 -21.77 -9.06
CA SER A 237 6.98 -20.64 -9.52
C SER A 237 5.93 -21.12 -10.53
N LEU A 238 4.72 -20.57 -10.49
CA LEU A 238 3.60 -21.01 -11.34
C LEU A 238 2.98 -19.83 -12.10
N VAL A 239 2.88 -19.96 -13.42
CA VAL A 239 2.22 -19.00 -14.32
C VAL A 239 1.01 -19.65 -14.96
N VAL A 240 -0.17 -19.10 -14.74
CA VAL A 240 -1.46 -19.64 -15.22
C VAL A 240 -2.13 -18.61 -16.13
N THR A 241 -2.52 -19.00 -17.35
CA THR A 241 -3.22 -18.08 -18.26
C THR A 241 -4.71 -17.94 -17.94
N GLY A 242 -5.28 -18.87 -17.19
CA GLY A 242 -6.65 -18.85 -16.68
C GLY A 242 -6.74 -18.40 -15.22
N VAL A 243 -7.66 -19.01 -14.49
CA VAL A 243 -7.87 -18.86 -13.05
C VAL A 243 -7.01 -19.87 -12.30
N LEU A 244 -6.29 -19.42 -11.27
CA LEU A 244 -5.58 -20.29 -10.33
C LEU A 244 -6.40 -20.45 -9.05
N SER A 245 -6.76 -21.67 -8.70
CA SER A 245 -7.41 -22.00 -7.43
C SER A 245 -6.45 -22.81 -6.54
N ILE A 246 -6.06 -22.24 -5.40
CA ILE A 246 -5.27 -22.90 -4.37
C ILE A 246 -6.25 -23.42 -3.31
N GLY A 247 -6.29 -24.73 -3.10
CA GLY A 247 -7.19 -25.35 -2.14
C GLY A 247 -6.88 -24.98 -0.69
N ALA A 248 -7.86 -25.17 0.19
CA ALA A 248 -7.67 -24.96 1.63
C ALA A 248 -6.53 -25.83 2.18
N ASP A 249 -5.82 -25.31 3.18
CA ASP A 249 -4.68 -25.97 3.84
C ASP A 249 -3.54 -26.36 2.88
N ALA A 250 -3.55 -25.88 1.63
CA ALA A 250 -2.50 -26.14 0.67
C ALA A 250 -1.29 -25.25 0.93
N LEU A 251 -0.12 -25.72 0.50
CA LEU A 251 1.14 -25.02 0.64
C LEU A 251 1.78 -24.83 -0.74
N VAL A 252 2.12 -23.58 -1.05
CA VAL A 252 2.78 -23.20 -2.30
C VAL A 252 4.10 -22.52 -1.96
N GLU A 253 5.18 -23.18 -2.33
CA GLU A 253 6.54 -22.66 -2.21
C GLU A 253 7.02 -22.10 -3.53
N GLY A 254 6.80 -20.80 -3.72
CA GLY A 254 7.18 -20.07 -4.93
C GLY A 254 6.22 -18.93 -5.23
N ASP A 255 6.50 -18.23 -6.32
CA ASP A 255 5.66 -17.14 -6.82
C ASP A 255 4.55 -17.67 -7.70
N VAL A 256 3.36 -17.11 -7.59
CA VAL A 256 2.21 -17.45 -8.45
C VAL A 256 1.75 -16.23 -9.22
N LYS A 257 1.49 -16.42 -10.52
CA LYS A 257 0.88 -15.42 -11.38
C LYS A 257 -0.28 -16.03 -12.16
N ALA A 258 -1.45 -15.42 -12.10
CA ALA A 258 -2.60 -15.84 -12.91
C ALA A 258 -3.25 -14.67 -13.64
N HIS A 259 -3.60 -14.86 -14.91
CA HIS A 259 -4.14 -13.78 -15.73
C HIS A 259 -5.62 -13.49 -15.43
N LYS A 260 -6.47 -14.51 -15.24
CA LYS A 260 -7.92 -14.31 -15.04
C LYS A 260 -8.37 -14.19 -13.58
N GLY A 261 -7.49 -14.49 -12.63
CA GLY A 261 -7.77 -14.35 -11.20
C GLY A 261 -7.06 -15.41 -10.36
N VAL A 262 -6.94 -15.14 -9.06
CA VAL A 262 -6.40 -16.08 -8.08
C VAL A 262 -7.40 -16.26 -6.94
N VAL A 263 -7.63 -17.51 -6.55
CA VAL A 263 -8.42 -17.88 -5.38
C VAL A 263 -7.53 -18.66 -4.43
N ILE A 264 -7.33 -18.16 -3.21
CA ILE A 264 -6.51 -18.77 -2.18
C ILE A 264 -7.41 -19.27 -1.07
N GLY A 265 -7.51 -20.59 -0.89
CA GLY A 265 -8.36 -21.25 0.09
C GLY A 265 -7.98 -20.94 1.54
N GLU A 266 -8.89 -21.28 2.46
CA GLU A 266 -8.68 -21.06 3.89
C GLU A 266 -7.42 -21.74 4.39
N ARG A 267 -6.68 -21.07 5.28
CA ARG A 267 -5.44 -21.59 5.89
C ARG A 267 -4.37 -22.04 4.86
N ALA A 268 -4.53 -21.69 3.59
CA ALA A 268 -3.51 -21.95 2.58
C ALA A 268 -2.33 -21.02 2.81
N HIS A 269 -1.13 -21.50 2.49
CA HIS A 269 0.10 -20.77 2.69
C HIS A 269 0.83 -20.63 1.36
N VAL A 270 1.05 -19.40 0.92
CA VAL A 270 1.89 -19.07 -0.24
C VAL A 270 3.14 -18.36 0.27
N THR A 271 4.32 -18.95 0.10
CA THR A 271 5.56 -18.34 0.64
C THR A 271 6.09 -17.21 -0.24
N GLY A 272 5.79 -17.23 -1.55
CA GLY A 272 6.22 -16.23 -2.51
C GLY A 272 5.17 -15.16 -2.79
N GLY A 273 5.37 -14.42 -3.87
CA GLY A 273 4.45 -13.38 -4.33
C GLY A 273 3.25 -13.95 -5.08
N VAL A 274 2.13 -13.25 -5.01
CA VAL A 274 0.87 -13.55 -5.70
C VAL A 274 0.51 -12.38 -6.60
N PHE A 275 0.41 -12.64 -7.89
CA PHE A 275 0.14 -11.61 -8.91
C PHE A 275 -1.08 -11.99 -9.74
N SER A 276 -1.98 -11.05 -9.96
CA SER A 276 -3.06 -11.22 -10.93
C SER A 276 -3.41 -9.94 -11.66
N ASP A 277 -3.64 -10.06 -12.95
CA ASP A 277 -4.15 -8.97 -13.79
C ASP A 277 -5.68 -8.77 -13.58
N ASN A 278 -6.29 -9.63 -12.76
CA ASN A 278 -7.70 -9.59 -12.36
C ASN A 278 -7.81 -9.75 -10.84
N GLY A 279 -8.99 -10.10 -10.34
CA GLY A 279 -9.26 -10.15 -8.91
C GLY A 279 -8.51 -11.27 -8.19
N ILE A 280 -8.11 -10.99 -6.95
CA ILE A 280 -7.58 -11.97 -6.02
C ILE A 280 -8.53 -12.09 -4.83
N ARG A 281 -8.92 -13.32 -4.52
CA ARG A 281 -9.68 -13.65 -3.32
C ARG A 281 -8.84 -14.52 -2.41
N VAL A 282 -8.60 -14.05 -1.19
CA VAL A 282 -7.89 -14.77 -0.14
C VAL A 282 -8.89 -15.10 0.95
N PHE A 283 -9.11 -16.39 1.19
CA PHE A 283 -10.01 -16.86 2.24
C PHE A 283 -9.34 -16.84 3.63
N ASN A 284 -10.14 -17.10 4.65
CA ASN A 284 -9.80 -16.90 6.05
C ASN A 284 -8.49 -17.58 6.47
N GLU A 285 -7.72 -16.91 7.32
CA GLU A 285 -6.51 -17.44 7.94
C GLU A 285 -5.41 -17.89 6.97
N ALA A 286 -5.50 -17.52 5.69
CA ALA A 286 -4.44 -17.79 4.73
C ALA A 286 -3.22 -16.89 5.00
N VAL A 287 -2.03 -17.38 4.64
CA VAL A 287 -0.75 -16.70 4.86
C VAL A 287 -0.06 -16.47 3.53
N ILE A 288 0.35 -15.23 3.28
CA ILE A 288 1.06 -14.85 2.05
C ILE A 288 2.37 -14.17 2.45
N GLY A 289 3.49 -14.81 2.16
CA GLY A 289 4.82 -14.35 2.58
C GLY A 289 5.42 -13.27 1.66
N GLY A 290 5.03 -13.24 0.39
CA GLY A 290 5.56 -12.30 -0.60
C GLY A 290 4.56 -11.20 -1.03
N PRO A 291 4.93 -10.39 -2.04
CA PRO A 291 4.09 -9.32 -2.56
C PRO A 291 2.73 -9.83 -3.05
N LEU A 292 1.67 -9.06 -2.80
CA LEU A 292 0.31 -9.40 -3.22
C LEU A 292 -0.24 -8.29 -4.10
N VAL A 293 -0.37 -8.56 -5.40
CA VAL A 293 -0.71 -7.54 -6.40
C VAL A 293 -1.90 -7.99 -7.24
N SER A 294 -2.96 -7.18 -7.26
CA SER A 294 -4.13 -7.35 -8.13
C SER A 294 -4.38 -6.08 -8.94
N GLU A 295 -4.57 -6.17 -10.25
CA GLU A 295 -4.95 -5.00 -11.07
C GLU A 295 -6.44 -4.62 -10.91
N SER A 296 -7.22 -5.33 -10.11
CA SER A 296 -8.64 -5.01 -9.87
C SER A 296 -9.02 -5.08 -8.38
N LEU A 297 -9.71 -6.14 -7.97
CA LEU A 297 -10.25 -6.30 -6.62
C LEU A 297 -9.42 -7.31 -5.83
N LEU A 298 -8.95 -6.89 -4.66
CA LEU A 298 -8.38 -7.77 -3.65
C LEU A 298 -9.36 -7.94 -2.48
N GLN A 299 -9.83 -9.17 -2.26
CA GLN A 299 -10.66 -9.53 -1.11
C GLN A 299 -9.84 -10.36 -0.14
N LEU A 300 -9.72 -9.90 1.11
CA LEU A 300 -8.98 -10.57 2.18
C LEU A 300 -9.99 -11.02 3.23
N GLY A 301 -10.08 -12.33 3.45
CA GLY A 301 -10.92 -12.92 4.48
C GLY A 301 -10.37 -12.70 5.89
N ALA A 302 -11.17 -13.11 6.89
CA ALA A 302 -10.85 -12.87 8.28
C ALA A 302 -9.54 -13.55 8.69
N GLY A 303 -8.70 -12.84 9.46
CA GLY A 303 -7.44 -13.39 9.98
C GLY A 303 -6.35 -13.68 8.95
N VAL A 304 -6.45 -13.17 7.72
CA VAL A 304 -5.37 -13.31 6.72
C VAL A 304 -4.09 -12.61 7.20
N HIS A 305 -2.94 -13.25 6.97
CA HIS A 305 -1.63 -12.71 7.35
C HIS A 305 -0.75 -12.45 6.12
N LEU A 306 -0.29 -11.21 5.97
CA LEU A 306 0.50 -10.73 4.84
C LEU A 306 1.90 -10.31 5.33
N GLY A 307 2.91 -11.06 4.91
CA GLY A 307 4.30 -10.87 5.31
C GLY A 307 4.55 -11.18 6.79
N SER A 308 5.68 -10.71 7.31
CA SER A 308 6.04 -10.80 8.73
C SER A 308 6.88 -9.60 9.15
N LEU A 309 7.06 -9.37 10.45
CA LEU A 309 7.98 -8.33 10.96
C LEU A 309 9.42 -8.47 10.41
N ARG A 310 9.88 -9.69 10.13
CA ARG A 310 11.24 -9.96 9.62
C ARG A 310 11.31 -9.90 8.09
N ALA A 311 10.18 -10.04 7.42
CA ALA A 311 10.05 -10.02 5.98
C ALA A 311 8.74 -9.28 5.64
N PRO A 312 8.72 -7.94 5.74
CA PRO A 312 7.56 -7.16 5.38
C PRO A 312 7.27 -7.31 3.89
N THR A 313 6.02 -7.14 3.52
CA THR A 313 5.54 -7.29 2.15
C THR A 313 4.80 -6.05 1.67
N SER A 314 4.54 -5.99 0.37
CA SER A 314 3.76 -4.97 -0.29
C SER A 314 2.46 -5.56 -0.82
N VAL A 315 1.35 -4.90 -0.51
CA VAL A 315 0.01 -5.28 -0.96
C VAL A 315 -0.55 -4.15 -1.81
N SER A 316 -0.94 -4.43 -3.05
CA SER A 316 -1.51 -3.40 -3.93
C SER A 316 -2.68 -3.89 -4.76
N ALA A 317 -3.75 -3.09 -4.80
CA ALA A 317 -4.86 -3.30 -5.73
C ALA A 317 -5.57 -2.00 -6.10
N ASN A 318 -6.49 -2.03 -7.08
CA ASN A 318 -7.39 -0.90 -7.30
C ASN A 318 -8.36 -0.73 -6.12
N VAL A 319 -8.99 -1.84 -5.72
CA VAL A 319 -9.88 -1.89 -4.56
C VAL A 319 -9.44 -2.99 -3.61
N ILE A 320 -9.34 -2.67 -2.32
CA ILE A 320 -9.02 -3.63 -1.25
C ILE A 320 -10.19 -3.72 -0.30
N LEU A 321 -10.70 -4.93 -0.08
CA LEU A 321 -11.69 -5.24 0.94
C LEU A 321 -11.01 -6.15 1.97
N ALA A 322 -10.75 -5.62 3.16
CA ALA A 322 -10.11 -6.36 4.25
C ALA A 322 -11.13 -6.70 5.32
N ASP A 323 -11.33 -7.99 5.60
CA ASP A 323 -12.20 -8.44 6.68
C ASP A 323 -11.53 -8.26 8.06
N ASN A 324 -12.25 -8.63 9.10
CA ASN A 324 -11.82 -8.48 10.48
C ASN A 324 -10.57 -9.34 10.79
N GLY A 325 -9.59 -8.73 11.45
CA GLY A 325 -8.38 -9.40 11.93
C GLY A 325 -7.32 -9.64 10.87
N VAL A 326 -7.42 -9.04 9.69
CA VAL A 326 -6.34 -9.08 8.69
C VAL A 326 -5.11 -8.36 9.26
N LEU A 327 -3.96 -9.02 9.18
CA LEU A 327 -2.68 -8.54 9.65
C LEU A 327 -1.73 -8.38 8.46
N ALA A 328 -1.20 -7.19 8.26
CA ALA A 328 -0.18 -6.91 7.24
C ALA A 328 1.07 -6.31 7.87
N HIS A 329 2.22 -6.65 7.31
CA HIS A 329 3.51 -6.06 7.67
C HIS A 329 4.09 -5.34 6.46
N GLY A 330 4.34 -4.03 6.55
CA GLY A 330 4.87 -3.24 5.44
C GLY A 330 3.84 -2.27 4.86
N SER A 331 3.54 -2.43 3.57
CA SER A 331 2.73 -1.46 2.81
C SER A 331 1.43 -2.06 2.28
N VAL A 332 0.35 -1.29 2.37
CA VAL A 332 -0.96 -1.62 1.78
C VAL A 332 -1.49 -0.43 1.00
N CYS A 333 -1.67 -0.58 -0.31
CA CYS A 333 -2.05 0.49 -1.22
C CYS A 333 -3.27 0.08 -2.07
N ALA A 334 -4.40 0.73 -1.84
CA ALA A 334 -5.56 0.73 -2.71
C ALA A 334 -5.54 1.98 -3.61
N ALA A 335 -5.44 1.79 -4.93
CA ALA A 335 -5.34 2.91 -5.87
C ALA A 335 -6.65 3.71 -6.01
N GLN A 336 -7.79 3.10 -5.69
CA GLN A 336 -9.11 3.75 -5.74
C GLN A 336 -9.79 3.76 -4.37
N ALA A 337 -9.86 2.61 -3.68
CA ALA A 337 -10.51 2.52 -2.37
C ALA A 337 -10.13 1.27 -1.59
N GLY A 338 -9.70 1.44 -0.34
CA GLY A 338 -9.58 0.39 0.66
C GLY A 338 -10.71 0.51 1.67
N LEU A 339 -11.31 -0.61 2.06
CA LEU A 339 -12.37 -0.68 3.07
C LEU A 339 -12.09 -1.83 4.03
N VAL A 340 -12.17 -1.53 5.33
CA VAL A 340 -12.22 -2.54 6.38
C VAL A 340 -13.67 -3.00 6.55
N TRP A 341 -13.95 -4.19 6.04
CA TRP A 341 -15.23 -4.86 6.19
C TRP A 341 -15.28 -5.57 7.55
N GLY A 342 -16.44 -5.55 8.19
CA GLY A 342 -16.68 -6.29 9.42
C GLY A 342 -18.17 -6.44 9.64
N THR A 343 -18.62 -7.67 9.86
CA THR A 343 -19.94 -7.93 10.44
C THR A 343 -19.78 -8.07 11.94
N THR A 344 -20.54 -7.28 12.71
CA THR A 344 -20.70 -7.41 14.17
C THR A 344 -21.16 -8.80 14.58
#